data_AF-A0AAE8WA78-F1
#
_entry.id   AF-A0AAE8WA78-F1
#
_cell.length_a   1.000
_cell.length_b   1.000
_cell.length_c   1.000
_cell.angle_alpha   90.00
_cell.angle_beta   90.00
_cell.angle_gamma   90.00
#
_symmetry.space_group_name_H-M   'P 1'
#
loop_
_entity.id
_entity.type
_entity.pdbx_description
1 polymer ?
#
loop_
_entity_poly.entity_id
_entity_poly.type
_entity_poly.pdbx_seq_one_letter_code
_entity_poly.pdbx_strand_id
1 'polypeptide(L)'
;CVVEEPQRGSVAGSVVPYRTDGMTVSVLAPDYQRIVSVLESEAGREGMRCQQLARALGLQVVPAKVEGVRSKAKRLVERGWARQARPGVFTALVVPAG
;
A
#
# COMPACT_ATOMS: atom_id res chain seq x y z
N CYS A 1 8.92 22.34 -17.82
CA CYS A 1 9.45 20.96 -17.82
C CYS A 1 8.80 20.19 -16.67
N VAL A 2 7.63 19.59 -16.91
CA VAL A 2 7.08 18.60 -15.97
C VAL A 2 7.75 17.28 -16.31
N VAL A 3 8.65 16.84 -15.45
CA VAL A 3 9.23 15.50 -15.53
C VAL A 3 8.13 14.52 -15.12
N GLU A 4 7.42 13.99 -16.12
CA GLU A 4 6.49 12.89 -15.92
C GLU A 4 7.32 11.66 -15.55
N GLU A 5 7.36 11.36 -14.26
CA GLU A 5 8.13 10.25 -13.69
C GLU A 5 7.61 8.93 -14.28
N PRO A 6 8.50 8.04 -14.76
CA PRO A 6 8.07 6.85 -15.46
C PRO A 6 7.28 5.99 -14.49
N GLN A 7 6.05 5.67 -14.89
CA GLN A 7 5.21 4.64 -14.30
C GLN A 7 5.96 3.31 -14.43
N ARG A 8 6.93 3.03 -13.54
CA ARG A 8 7.65 1.76 -13.52
C ARG A 8 6.60 0.70 -13.25
N GLY A 9 6.26 0.00 -14.33
CA GLY A 9 5.34 -1.12 -14.30
C GLY A 9 5.69 -2.04 -13.15
N SER A 10 4.66 -2.54 -12.48
CA SER A 10 4.79 -3.60 -11.48
C SER A 10 5.72 -4.68 -12.02
N VAL A 11 6.94 -4.74 -11.49
CA VAL A 11 7.89 -5.79 -11.84
C VAL A 11 7.27 -7.09 -11.35
N ALA A 12 6.84 -7.94 -12.28
CA ALA A 12 6.42 -9.29 -11.98
C ALA A 12 7.60 -9.97 -11.25
N GLY A 13 7.47 -10.19 -9.95
CA GLY A 13 8.52 -10.77 -9.12
C GLY A 13 9.13 -9.86 -8.04
N SER A 14 8.68 -8.62 -7.84
CA SER A 14 9.10 -7.88 -6.63
C SER A 14 8.47 -8.55 -5.40
N VAL A 15 9.22 -9.48 -4.79
CA VAL A 15 8.81 -10.25 -3.62
C VAL A 15 8.60 -9.26 -2.48
N VAL A 16 7.36 -9.16 -2.00
CA VAL A 16 7.08 -8.51 -0.72
C VAL A 16 7.58 -9.49 0.34
N PRO A 17 8.67 -9.18 1.08
CA PRO A 17 9.14 -10.07 2.15
C PRO A 17 8.05 -10.24 3.20
N TYR A 18 8.04 -11.37 3.91
CA TYR A 18 7.22 -11.46 5.12
C TYR A 18 7.75 -10.46 6.15
N ARG A 19 6.86 -9.70 6.77
CA ARG A 19 7.23 -8.76 7.81
C ARG A 19 7.71 -9.52 9.05
N THR A 20 8.86 -9.13 9.57
CA THR A 20 9.32 -9.50 10.91
C THR A 20 9.43 -8.25 11.77
N ASP A 21 9.46 -8.44 13.09
CA ASP A 21 9.67 -7.33 14.02
C ASP A 21 10.99 -6.59 13.74
N GLY A 22 10.97 -5.26 13.87
CA GLY A 22 12.11 -4.40 13.57
C GLY A 22 12.32 -4.06 12.08
N MET A 23 11.57 -4.67 11.16
CA MET A 23 11.64 -4.29 9.73
C MET A 23 10.91 -2.97 9.46
N THR A 24 11.55 -2.12 8.67
CA THR A 24 11.00 -0.84 8.18
C THR A 24 10.46 -0.99 6.77
N VAL A 25 9.51 -0.14 6.39
CA VAL A 25 8.87 -0.19 5.07
C VAL A 25 9.85 0.00 3.91
N SER A 26 11.04 0.57 4.14
CA SER A 26 12.06 0.81 3.12
C SER A 26 12.58 -0.47 2.44
N VAL A 27 12.38 -1.65 3.03
CA VAL A 27 12.72 -2.95 2.40
C VAL A 27 11.75 -3.34 1.28
N LEU A 28 10.57 -2.72 1.23
CA LEU A 28 9.58 -2.95 0.20
C LEU A 28 9.95 -2.24 -1.10
N ALA A 29 9.45 -2.70 -2.24
CA ALA A 29 9.58 -1.90 -3.47
C ALA A 29 8.78 -0.57 -3.36
N PRO A 30 9.21 0.49 -4.07
CA PRO A 30 8.65 1.85 -3.91
C PRO A 30 7.13 1.93 -4.00
N ASP A 31 6.50 1.16 -4.89
CA ASP A 31 5.04 1.11 -5.02
C ASP A 31 4.34 0.62 -3.75
N TYR A 32 4.91 -0.36 -3.05
CA TYR A 32 4.37 -0.86 -1.80
C TYR A 32 4.67 0.09 -0.64
N GLN A 33 5.86 0.72 -0.64
CA GLN A 33 6.20 1.76 0.34
C GLN A 33 5.15 2.86 0.33
N ARG A 34 4.81 3.40 -0.85
CA ARG A 34 3.80 4.46 -0.97
C ARG A 34 2.43 4.02 -0.42
N ILE A 35 2.00 2.78 -0.67
CA ILE A 35 0.74 2.25 -0.14
C ILE A 35 0.78 2.20 1.39
N VAL A 36 1.87 1.68 1.98
CA VAL A 36 1.99 1.60 3.44
C VAL A 36 2.06 2.99 4.06
N SER A 37 2.83 3.93 3.49
CA SER A 37 2.89 5.30 3.99
C SER A 37 1.54 6.01 3.99
N VAL A 38 0.70 5.79 2.96
CA VAL A 38 -0.68 6.30 2.95
C VAL A 38 -1.51 5.65 4.06
N LEU A 39 -1.34 4.35 4.29
CA LEU A 39 -2.04 3.63 5.37
C LEU A 39 -1.57 4.03 6.78
N GLU A 40 -0.34 4.51 6.93
CA GLU A 40 0.23 5.00 8.19
C GLU A 40 -0.19 6.43 8.53
N SER A 41 -0.68 7.19 7.53
CA SER A 41 -1.26 8.52 7.75
C SER A 41 -2.48 8.47 8.68
N GLU A 42 -2.84 9.62 9.27
CA GLU A 42 -4.01 9.72 10.15
C GLU A 42 -5.29 9.18 9.48
N ALA A 43 -5.52 9.52 8.21
CA ALA A 43 -6.66 8.99 7.44
C ALA A 43 -6.58 7.47 7.18
N GLY A 44 -5.36 6.93 7.11
CA GLY A 44 -5.07 5.51 6.96
C GLY A 44 -5.37 4.67 8.19
N ARG A 45 -5.19 5.25 9.39
CA ARG A 45 -5.41 4.59 10.69
C ARG A 45 -6.87 4.22 10.92
N GLU A 46 -7.80 5.05 10.45
CA GLU A 46 -9.25 4.78 10.50
C GLU A 46 -9.70 3.68 9.51
N GLY A 47 -8.85 3.36 8.54
CA GLY A 47 -9.10 2.38 7.49
C GLY A 47 -9.52 3.00 6.18
N MET A 48 -8.79 2.66 5.12
CA MET A 48 -9.00 3.21 3.79
C MET A 48 -9.51 2.16 2.80
N ARG A 49 -10.48 2.55 1.98
CA ARG A 49 -10.94 1.78 0.82
C ARG A 49 -9.93 1.85 -0.32
N CYS A 50 -9.96 0.87 -1.22
CA CYS A 50 -9.09 0.84 -2.41
C CYS A 50 -9.20 2.11 -3.28
N GLN A 51 -10.39 2.71 -3.38
CA GLN A 51 -10.61 3.97 -4.11
C GLN A 51 -9.95 5.16 -3.40
N GLN A 52 -10.05 5.22 -2.06
CA GLN A 52 -9.39 6.26 -1.26
C GLN A 52 -7.88 6.12 -1.35
N LEU A 53 -7.36 4.90 -1.31
CA LEU A 53 -5.94 4.62 -1.55
C LEU A 53 -5.50 5.05 -2.94
N ALA A 54 -6.25 4.70 -4.00
CA ALA A 54 -5.94 5.14 -5.36
C ALA A 54 -5.87 6.67 -5.46
N ARG A 55 -6.85 7.37 -4.87
CA ARG A 55 -6.87 8.84 -4.84
C ARG A 55 -5.69 9.43 -4.07
N ALA A 56 -5.38 8.88 -2.90
CA ALA A 56 -4.25 9.32 -2.06
C ALA A 56 -2.89 9.05 -2.71
N LEU A 57 -2.79 8.01 -3.54
CA LEU A 57 -1.62 7.71 -4.36
C LEU A 57 -1.52 8.57 -5.64
N GLY A 58 -2.44 9.52 -5.84
CA GLY A 58 -2.49 10.36 -7.04
C GLY A 58 -2.90 9.59 -8.31
N LEU A 59 -3.47 8.39 -8.16
CA LEU A 59 -3.93 7.59 -9.29
C LEU A 59 -5.35 8.00 -9.68
N GLN A 60 -5.63 7.94 -10.98
CA GLN A 60 -7.00 8.05 -11.48
C GLN A 60 -7.86 6.94 -10.87
N VAL A 61 -9.01 7.32 -10.32
CA VAL A 61 -9.96 6.40 -9.66
C VAL A 61 -10.80 5.68 -10.71
N VAL A 62 -10.16 4.82 -11.49
CA VAL A 62 -10.80 3.92 -12.46
C VAL A 62 -10.67 2.46 -12.02
N PRO A 63 -11.60 1.58 -12.42
CA PRO A 63 -11.62 0.18 -11.98
C PRO A 63 -10.28 -0.54 -12.11
N ALA A 64 -9.56 -0.34 -13.23
CA ALA A 64 -8.25 -0.95 -13.45
C ALA A 64 -7.20 -0.55 -12.41
N LYS A 65 -7.13 0.73 -12.04
CA LYS A 65 -6.17 1.22 -11.03
C LYS A 65 -6.59 0.81 -9.62
N VAL A 66 -7.89 0.87 -9.33
CA VAL A 66 -8.46 0.44 -8.04
C VAL A 66 -8.19 -1.04 -7.80
N GLU A 67 -8.37 -1.90 -8.81
CA GLU A 67 -8.06 -3.33 -8.69
C GLU A 67 -6.56 -3.57 -8.54
N GLY A 68 -5.71 -2.83 -9.27
CA GLY A 68 -4.26 -2.87 -9.09
C GLY A 68 -3.81 -2.51 -7.66
N VAL A 69 -4.44 -1.49 -7.05
CA VAL A 69 -4.20 -1.14 -5.64
C VAL A 69 -4.71 -2.24 -4.71
N ARG A 70 -5.89 -2.81 -4.99
CA ARG A 70 -6.45 -3.92 -4.21
C ARG A 70 -5.53 -5.13 -4.19
N SER A 71 -5.01 -5.55 -5.34
CA SER A 71 -4.10 -6.71 -5.42
C SER A 71 -2.81 -6.45 -4.62
N LYS A 72 -2.25 -5.23 -4.69
CA LYS A 72 -1.06 -4.86 -3.91
C LYS A 72 -1.34 -4.80 -2.42
N ALA A 73 -2.47 -4.22 -2.01
CA ALA A 73 -2.89 -4.15 -0.61
C ALA A 73 -3.12 -5.54 -0.01
N LYS A 74 -3.79 -6.45 -0.74
CA LYS A 74 -3.94 -7.85 -0.31
C LYS A 74 -2.59 -8.54 -0.11
N ARG A 75 -1.64 -8.36 -1.05
CA ARG A 75 -0.29 -8.91 -0.90
C ARG A 75 0.42 -8.37 0.34
N LEU A 76 0.24 -7.09 0.68
CA LEU A 76 0.79 -6.53 1.91
C LEU A 76 0.15 -7.14 3.16
N VAL A 77 -1.16 -7.43 3.12
CA VAL A 77 -1.86 -8.12 4.21
C VAL A 77 -1.36 -9.55 4.39
N GLU A 78 -1.27 -10.33 3.31
CA GLU A 78 -0.75 -11.70 3.33
C GLU A 78 0.69 -11.79 3.87
N ARG A 79 1.45 -10.70 3.74
CA ARG A 79 2.84 -10.61 4.16
C ARG A 79 3.02 -9.91 5.50
N GLY A 80 1.94 -9.52 6.17
CA GLY A 80 1.99 -8.89 7.51
C GLY A 80 2.38 -7.41 7.54
N TRP A 81 2.42 -6.73 6.39
CA TRP A 81 2.74 -5.29 6.30
C TRP A 81 1.53 -4.39 6.51
N ALA A 82 0.33 -4.89 6.22
CA ALA A 82 -0.93 -4.18 6.41
C ALA A 82 -1.96 -5.11 7.06
N ARG A 83 -3.07 -4.56 7.54
CA ARG A 83 -4.22 -5.34 8.01
C ARG A 83 -5.43 -5.01 7.16
N GLN A 84 -6.20 -6.03 6.80
CA GLN A 84 -7.54 -5.82 6.25
C GLN A 84 -8.52 -5.71 7.43
N ALA A 85 -9.02 -4.50 7.70
CA ALA A 85 -9.96 -4.28 8.79
C ALA A 85 -11.38 -4.78 8.45
N ARG A 86 -11.80 -4.63 7.18
CA ARG A 86 -13.08 -5.10 6.64
C ARG A 86 -12.91 -5.48 5.15
N PRO A 87 -13.86 -6.20 4.52
CA PRO A 87 -13.84 -6.42 3.07
C PRO A 87 -13.61 -5.10 2.30
N GLY A 88 -12.47 -4.99 1.60
CA GLY A 88 -12.09 -3.80 0.84
C GLY A 88 -11.57 -2.59 1.63
N VAL A 89 -11.41 -2.68 2.95
CA VAL A 89 -10.87 -1.63 3.83
C VAL A 89 -9.57 -2.11 4.47
N PHE A 90 -8.51 -1.32 4.32
CA PHE A 90 -7.15 -1.65 4.77
C PHE A 90 -6.64 -0.61 5.75
N THR A 91 -5.86 -1.03 6.73
CA THR A 91 -5.18 -0.19 7.73
C THR A 91 -3.69 -0.56 7.75
N ALA A 92 -2.83 0.36 8.19
CA ALA A 92 -1.46 0.00 8.51
C ALA A 92 -1.43 -1.05 9.62
N LEU A 93 -0.42 -1.92 9.60
CA LEU A 93 -0.14 -2.78 10.75
C LEU A 93 0.65 -1.93 11.74
N VAL A 94 -0.08 -1.22 12.61
CA VAL A 94 0.50 -0.44 13.70
C VAL A 94 1.28 -1.41 14.58
N VAL A 95 2.60 -1.30 14.55
CA VAL A 95 3.40 -1.82 15.67
C VAL A 95 3.17 -0.80 16.77
N PRO A 96 2.60 -1.18 17.93
CA PRO A 96 2.60 -0.28 19.06
C PRO A 96 4.07 0.09 19.30
N ALA A 97 4.41 1.37 19.10
CA ALA A 97 5.62 1.91 19.66
C ALA A 97 5.49 1.71 21.17
N GLY A 98 6.19 0.71 21.70
CA GLY A 98 6.33 0.51 23.13
C GLY A 98 7.04 1.71 23.75
#